data_AF-A0A7J9XWC3-F1
#
_entry.id   AF-A0A7J9XWC3-F1
#
_cell.length_a   1.000
_cell.length_b   1.000
_cell.length_c   1.000
_cell.angle_alpha   90.00
_cell.angle_beta   90.00
_cell.angle_gamma   90.00
#
_symmetry.space_group_name_H-M   'P 1'
#
loop_
_entity.id
_entity.type
_entity.pdbx_description
1 polymer ?
#
loop_
_entity_poly.entity_id
_entity_poly.type
_entity_poly.pdbx_seq_one_letter_code
_entity_poly.pdbx_strand_id
1 'polypeptide(L)'
;MVATVRRPGPGGVRRSETRTFATVTGRLEEMSDWLTTEQVTLVGMESTGVYWKPVYYVLEDHFPVWVINAEHLRNVPGRKTDVADSMWIAQLLE
;
A
#
# COMPACT_ATOMS: atom_id res chain seq x y z
N MET A 1 -10.27 1.15 0.55
CA MET A 1 -8.84 0.94 0.24
C MET A 1 -8.03 1.26 1.47
N VAL A 2 -7.08 0.41 1.86
CA VAL A 2 -6.18 0.68 2.99
C VAL A 2 -4.75 0.74 2.47
N ALA A 3 -4.01 1.77 2.87
CA ALA A 3 -2.61 1.96 2.50
C ALA A 3 -1.78 2.22 3.75
N THR A 4 -0.59 1.62 3.80
CA THR A 4 0.40 1.83 4.85
C THR A 4 1.68 2.38 4.24
N VAL A 5 2.14 3.52 4.76
CA VAL A 5 3.48 4.03 4.51
C VAL A 5 4.41 3.56 5.62
N ARG A 6 5.58 3.06 5.26
CA ARG A 6 6.70 2.81 6.18
C ARG A 6 7.86 3.73 5.85
N ARG A 7 8.42 4.36 6.88
CA ARG A 7 9.52 5.31 6.76
C ARG A 7 10.58 5.07 7.83
N PRO A 8 11.86 5.32 7.55
CA PRO A 8 12.90 5.35 8.57
C PRO A 8 12.54 6.36 9.66
N GLY A 9 12.65 5.97 10.93
CA GLY A 9 12.49 6.88 12.06
C GLY A 9 13.79 7.06 12.86
N PRO A 10 13.80 7.98 13.83
CA PRO A 10 14.97 8.24 14.67
C PRO A 10 15.40 6.97 15.43
N GLY A 11 16.71 6.74 15.53
CA GLY A 11 17.26 5.61 16.27
C GLY A 11 17.07 4.24 15.61
N GLY A 12 16.80 4.20 14.29
CA GLY A 12 16.59 2.95 13.55
C GLY A 12 15.21 2.33 13.73
N VAL A 13 14.32 2.98 14.49
CA VAL A 13 12.95 2.53 14.68
C VAL A 13 12.12 2.90 13.45
N ARG A 14 11.52 1.91 12.79
CA ARG A 14 10.63 2.13 11.64
C ARG A 14 9.32 2.75 12.11
N ARG A 15 8.87 3.80 11.42
CA ARG A 15 7.55 4.40 11.62
C ARG A 15 6.62 3.95 10.53
N SER A 16 5.40 3.58 10.89
CA SER A 16 4.35 3.23 9.96
C SER A 16 3.12 4.11 10.19
N GLU A 17 2.47 4.52 9.11
CA GLU A 17 1.19 5.21 9.15
C GLU A 17 0.22 4.51 8.20
N THR A 18 -0.95 4.13 8.72
CA THR A 18 -1.99 3.45 7.94
C THR A 18 -3.19 4.35 7.81
N ARG A 19 -3.70 4.50 6.57
CA ARG A 19 -4.90 5.28 6.26
C ARG A 19 -5.87 4.48 5.41
N THR A 20 -7.15 4.77 5.59
CA THR A 20 -8.24 4.17 4.82
C THR A 20 -8.87 5.23 3.92
N PHE A 21 -8.99 4.90 2.65
CA PHE A 21 -9.57 5.73 1.59
C PHE A 21 -10.80 5.05 1.01
N ALA A 22 -11.80 5.83 0.59
CA ALA A 22 -12.90 5.28 -0.19
C ALA A 22 -12.42 4.91 -1.60
N THR A 23 -13.12 3.98 -2.26
CA THR A 23 -12.75 3.48 -3.60
C THR A 23 -13.47 4.25 -4.70
N VAL A 24 -13.36 5.57 -4.68
CA VAL A 24 -13.84 6.48 -5.72
C VAL A 24 -12.67 7.34 -6.20
N THR A 25 -12.63 7.71 -7.49
CA THR A 25 -11.46 8.33 -8.13
C THR A 25 -10.83 9.46 -7.32
N GLY A 26 -11.62 10.45 -6.90
CA GLY A 26 -11.09 11.58 -6.11
C GLY A 26 -10.45 11.17 -4.77
N ARG A 27 -10.89 10.07 -4.16
CA ARG A 27 -10.26 9.56 -2.93
C ARG A 27 -9.01 8.73 -3.19
N LEU A 28 -8.89 8.16 -4.38
CA LEU A 28 -7.65 7.52 -4.83
C LEU A 28 -6.60 8.56 -5.21
N GLU A 29 -7.01 9.69 -5.78
CA GLU A 29 -6.13 10.85 -6.03
C GLU A 29 -5.59 11.42 -4.71
N GLU A 30 -6.46 11.63 -3.72
CA GLU A 30 -6.03 12.03 -2.36
C GLU A 30 -5.04 11.04 -1.73
N MET A 31 -5.19 9.74 -2.02
CA MET A 31 -4.23 8.72 -1.59
C MET A 31 -2.90 8.90 -2.31
N SER A 32 -2.90 9.13 -3.63
CA SER A 32 -1.70 9.40 -4.43
C SER A 32 -0.93 10.64 -3.93
N ASP A 33 -1.65 11.73 -3.65
CA ASP A 33 -1.08 12.97 -3.09
C ASP A 33 -0.44 12.73 -1.72
N TRP A 34 -1.09 11.94 -0.87
CA TRP A 34 -0.55 11.57 0.43
C TRP A 34 0.72 10.73 0.30
N LEU A 35 0.73 9.70 -0.56
CA LEU A 35 1.93 8.88 -0.82
C LEU A 35 3.09 9.73 -1.38
N THR A 36 2.78 10.71 -2.23
CA THR A 36 3.77 11.66 -2.77
C THR A 36 4.35 12.53 -1.66
N THR A 37 3.50 13.05 -0.78
CA THR A 37 3.91 13.88 0.37
C THR A 37 4.80 13.10 1.35
N GLU A 38 4.52 11.81 1.52
CA GLU A 38 5.33 10.89 2.33
C GLU A 38 6.61 10.42 1.62
N GLN A 39 6.87 10.91 0.40
CA GLN A 39 8.06 10.60 -0.41
C GLN A 39 8.22 9.11 -0.67
N VAL A 40 7.11 8.39 -0.89
CA VAL A 40 7.12 6.97 -1.22
C VAL A 40 7.82 6.77 -2.57
N THR A 41 8.74 5.80 -2.62
CA THR A 41 9.53 5.48 -3.82
C THR A 41 9.09 4.19 -4.52
N LEU A 42 8.29 3.36 -3.85
CA LEU A 42 7.76 2.11 -4.37
C LEU A 42 6.41 1.81 -3.71
N VAL A 43 5.41 1.45 -4.52
CA VAL A 43 4.09 1.02 -4.03
C VAL A 43 3.92 -0.48 -4.26
N GLY A 44 3.57 -1.21 -3.20
CA GLY A 44 3.13 -2.59 -3.28
C GLY A 44 1.62 -2.72 -3.18
N MET A 45 1.01 -3.52 -4.05
CA MET A 45 -0.42 -3.80 -4.01
C MET A 45 -0.68 -5.30 -4.18
N GLU A 46 -1.55 -5.86 -3.33
CA GLU A 46 -2.02 -7.23 -3.49
C GLU A 46 -3.07 -7.32 -4.61
N SER A 47 -2.87 -8.25 -5.55
CA SER A 47 -3.86 -8.55 -6.59
C SER A 47 -4.86 -9.62 -6.14
N THR A 48 -5.76 -9.30 -5.22
CA THR A 48 -6.95 -10.14 -5.00
C THR A 48 -8.05 -9.74 -6.00
N GLY A 49 -8.06 -10.38 -7.18
CA GLY A 49 -9.06 -10.13 -8.23
C GLY A 49 -8.72 -8.95 -9.16
N VAL A 50 -9.73 -8.23 -9.67
CA VAL A 50 -9.58 -7.18 -10.71
C VAL A 50 -9.58 -5.76 -10.12
N TYR A 51 -9.89 -5.59 -8.84
CA TYR A 51 -10.07 -4.29 -8.19
C TYR A 51 -8.80 -3.46 -8.02
N TRP A 52 -7.63 -4.04 -8.30
CA TRP A 52 -6.35 -3.33 -8.28
C TRP A 52 -6.18 -2.38 -9.46
N LYS A 53 -6.87 -2.61 -10.59
CA LYS A 53 -6.64 -1.82 -11.82
C LYS A 53 -6.90 -0.32 -11.66
N PRO A 54 -8.04 0.14 -11.10
CA PRO A 54 -8.27 1.58 -10.93
C PRO A 54 -7.25 2.24 -10.00
N VAL A 55 -6.78 1.50 -8.99
CA VAL A 55 -5.75 1.99 -8.06
C VAL A 55 -4.40 2.08 -8.77
N TYR A 56 -4.04 1.07 -9.57
CA TYR A 56 -2.83 1.06 -10.38
C TYR A 56 -2.79 2.25 -11.34
N TYR A 57 -3.88 2.51 -12.08
CA TYR A 57 -3.94 3.61 -13.05
C TYR A 57 -3.78 5.00 -12.41
N VAL A 58 -4.20 5.17 -11.15
CA VAL A 58 -3.99 6.45 -10.44
C VAL A 58 -2.55 6.61 -9.95
N LEU A 59 -1.81 5.52 -9.78
CA LEU A 59 -0.49 5.53 -9.14
C LEU A 59 0.67 5.32 -10.13
N GLU A 60 0.45 4.64 -11.26
CA GLU A 60 1.53 4.23 -12.18
C GLU A 60 2.32 5.39 -12.79
N ASP A 61 1.68 6.56 -12.97
CA ASP A 61 2.32 7.77 -13.49
C ASP A 61 3.20 8.47 -12.43
N HIS A 62 3.02 8.15 -11.15
CA HIS A 62 3.68 8.81 -10.03
C HIS A 62 4.72 7.92 -9.34
N PHE A 63 4.52 6.59 -9.36
CA PHE A 63 5.34 5.64 -8.61
C PHE A 63 5.62 4.38 -9.42
N PRO A 64 6.76 3.72 -9.20
CA PRO A 64 6.89 2.30 -9.47
C PRO A 64 5.83 1.53 -8.66
N VAL A 65 4.97 0.77 -9.34
CA VAL A 65 3.93 -0.04 -8.69
C VAL A 65 4.18 -1.52 -8.93
N TRP A 66 4.30 -2.28 -7.84
CA TRP A 66 4.43 -3.72 -7.86
C TRP A 66 3.10 -4.37 -7.50
N VAL A 67 2.57 -5.13 -8.45
CA VAL A 67 1.36 -5.95 -8.26
C VAL A 67 1.81 -7.33 -7.80
N ILE A 68 1.54 -7.64 -6.54
CA ILE A 68 2.01 -8.85 -5.86
C ILE A 68 0.89 -9.89 -5.86
N ASN A 69 1.22 -11.10 -6.30
CA ASN A 69 0.30 -12.22 -6.23
C ASN A 69 0.00 -12.58 -4.76
N ALA A 70 -1.29 -12.55 -4.39
CA ALA A 70 -1.80 -12.88 -3.07
C ALA A 70 -1.36 -14.28 -2.58
N GLU A 71 -1.11 -15.22 -3.49
CA GLU A 71 -0.62 -16.55 -3.15
C GLU A 71 0.78 -16.53 -2.53
N HIS A 72 1.62 -15.56 -2.90
CA HIS A 72 2.94 -15.37 -2.31
C HIS A 72 2.88 -14.65 -0.96
N LEU A 73 1.74 -14.05 -0.61
CA LEU A 73 1.49 -13.43 0.70
C LEU A 73 0.87 -14.42 1.71
N ARG A 74 0.62 -15.68 1.31
CA ARG A 74 0.06 -16.76 2.18
C ARG A 74 1.06 -17.17 3.26
N ASN A 75 1.17 -16.39 4.33
CA ASN A 75 1.75 -16.83 5.61
C ASN A 75 1.42 -15.89 6.79
N VAL A 76 0.26 -15.22 6.78
CA VAL A 76 -0.22 -14.47 7.96
C VAL A 76 -1.20 -15.36 8.75
N PRO A 77 -0.77 -16.02 9.84
CA PRO A 77 -1.68 -16.81 10.67
C PRO A 77 -2.67 -15.90 11.41
N GLY A 78 -3.97 -16.10 11.14
CA GLY A 78 -5.07 -15.44 11.85
C GLY A 78 -5.61 -14.17 11.16
N ARG A 79 -6.95 -14.06 11.18
CA ARG A 79 -7.81 -12.91 10.80
C ARG A 79 -7.16 -11.90 9.83
N LYS A 80 -7.14 -12.27 8.54
CA LYS A 80 -6.77 -11.37 7.43
C LYS A 80 -7.66 -10.11 7.48
N THR A 81 -7.04 -8.95 7.62
CA THR A 81 -7.70 -7.64 7.56
C THR A 81 -6.92 -6.75 6.60
N ASP A 82 -7.60 -5.88 5.86
CA ASP A 82 -6.96 -4.98 4.88
C ASP A 82 -5.83 -4.13 5.50
N VAL A 83 -5.93 -3.81 6.81
CA VAL A 83 -4.89 -3.13 7.59
C VAL A 83 -3.67 -4.03 7.82
N ALA A 84 -3.87 -5.27 8.26
CA ALA A 84 -2.76 -6.19 8.48
C ALA A 84 -2.04 -6.52 7.16
N ASP A 85 -2.79 -6.68 6.07
CA ASP A 85 -2.23 -6.98 4.74
C ASP A 85 -1.39 -5.81 4.20
N SER A 86 -1.92 -4.59 4.25
CA SER A 86 -1.19 -3.40 3.79
C SER A 86 0.10 -3.15 4.60
N MET A 87 0.06 -3.35 5.92
CA MET A 87 1.24 -3.25 6.77
C MET A 87 2.29 -4.32 6.44
N TRP A 88 1.84 -5.55 6.20
CA TRP A 88 2.72 -6.67 5.85
C TRP A 88 3.42 -6.44 4.49
N ILE A 89 2.67 -6.00 3.47
CA ILE A 89 3.23 -5.67 2.15
C ILE A 89 4.26 -4.56 2.27
N ALA A 90 3.96 -3.50 3.02
CA ALA A 90 4.92 -2.41 3.22
C ALA A 90 6.20 -2.90 3.92
N GLN A 91 6.11 -3.87 4.84
CA GLN A 91 7.28 -4.46 5.49
C GLN A 91 8.10 -5.35 4.55
N LEU A 92 7.45 -6.05 3.62
CA LEU A 92 8.11 -6.94 2.67
C LEU A 92 8.94 -6.19 1.61
N LEU A 93 8.55 -4.96 1.28
CA LEU A 93 9.17 -4.14 0.23
C LEU A 93 10.28 -3.20 0.72
N GLU A 94 10.55 -3.17 2.03
CA GLU A 94 11.63 -2.40 2.67
C GLU A 94 12.99 -3.12 2.59
#